data_AF-A0A935I3T7-F1
#
_entry.id   AF-A0A935I3T7-F1
#
_cell.length_a   1.000
_cell.length_b   1.000
_cell.length_c   1.000
_cell.angle_alpha   90.00
_cell.angle_beta   90.00
_cell.angle_gamma   90.00
#
_symmetry.space_group_name_H-M   'P 1'
#
loop_
_entity.id
_entity.type
_entity.pdbx_description
1 polymer ?
#
loop_
_entity_poly.entity_id
_entity_poly.type
_entity_poly.pdbx_seq_one_letter_code
_entity_poly.pdbx_strand_id
1 'polypeptide(L)'
;MNSTRRQRRKAAKPIIGCEVYIAVKKHTDREKVQDAGKKRNYYHLVLLAKNETGYRNLIKLTSIGHTAGYYYKPRIDMDLLREYHEGLIATSACLAGPINAPMLAGDEATARRNAITLKEIFGDDFYIELQDHGLPEDRHVLEFAPRLAKELGIRLVVSNDAHYVKKEDAVAHNVLLHINKDASFSRDGSFDVKTDLRYKVPEMYLKTQQQMKDLFKDFAEGIESTQEIADKVDLTIPTELQLPKFPIPEESDATTLEDYLEELTMKGLDERFPVLTNEILDRVGFELNVIKRMGYAGYFLIVWDFIRAAREMGVRVGPGRGSAAGSLIAYALRITDIDPLKYDLLFERFLNPDRVSMPDIDVDFSDDKRERVIEYVKEKYGADSVAQIITFATLSSRAVLRM
;
A
#
# COMPACT_ATOMS: atom_id res chain seq x y z
N MET A 1 4.12 -13.67 13.68
CA MET A 1 3.87 -13.50 12.23
C MET A 1 5.13 -13.33 11.36
N ASN A 2 6.35 -13.15 11.90
CA ASN A 2 7.56 -12.91 11.08
C ASN A 2 8.22 -14.17 10.47
N SER A 3 8.01 -15.38 10.99
CA SER A 3 8.70 -16.58 10.51
C SER A 3 8.21 -17.05 9.12
N THR A 4 6.91 -16.95 8.85
CA THR A 4 6.29 -17.43 7.60
C THR A 4 6.64 -16.55 6.39
N ARG A 5 6.72 -15.23 6.57
CA ARG A 5 7.22 -14.30 5.52
C ARG A 5 8.71 -14.50 5.25
N ARG A 6 9.52 -14.75 6.29
CA ARG A 6 10.96 -15.02 6.16
C ARG A 6 11.25 -16.36 5.47
N GLN A 7 10.45 -17.39 5.72
CA GLN A 7 10.57 -18.68 5.01
C GLN A 7 10.19 -18.57 3.53
N ARG A 8 9.17 -17.77 3.17
CA ARG A 8 8.80 -17.53 1.75
C ARG A 8 9.87 -16.78 0.95
N ARG A 9 10.62 -15.86 1.57
CA ARG A 9 11.75 -15.15 0.93
C ARG A 9 12.88 -16.07 0.44
N LYS A 10 12.96 -17.32 0.90
CA LYS A 10 13.96 -18.29 0.42
C LYS A 10 13.56 -19.01 -0.87
N ALA A 11 12.31 -18.90 -1.34
CA ALA A 11 11.83 -19.64 -2.52
C ALA A 11 11.78 -18.80 -3.82
N ALA A 12 11.70 -17.47 -3.72
CA ALA A 12 11.70 -16.56 -4.87
C ALA A 12 12.14 -15.15 -4.46
N LYS A 13 12.80 -14.42 -5.38
CA LYS A 13 13.14 -13.00 -5.23
C LYS A 13 11.89 -12.15 -5.55
N PRO A 14 11.30 -11.44 -4.58
CA PRO A 14 10.13 -10.60 -4.86
C PRO A 14 10.56 -9.32 -5.58
N ILE A 15 9.84 -8.96 -6.63
CA ILE A 15 9.95 -7.66 -7.31
C ILE A 15 8.62 -6.94 -7.08
N ILE A 16 8.69 -5.76 -6.46
CA ILE A 16 7.50 -4.97 -6.15
C ILE A 16 7.31 -3.95 -7.26
N GLY A 17 6.10 -3.86 -7.78
CA GLY A 17 5.75 -2.92 -8.83
C GLY A 17 4.28 -2.55 -8.83
N CYS A 18 3.91 -1.69 -9.78
CA CYS A 18 2.53 -1.26 -10.01
C CYS A 18 2.33 -0.97 -11.50
N GLU A 19 1.25 -1.50 -12.08
CA GLU A 19 0.74 -1.00 -13.35
C GLU A 19 -0.07 0.27 -13.06
N VAL A 20 0.54 1.42 -13.32
CA VAL A 20 -0.04 2.74 -13.06
C VAL A 20 -0.82 3.24 -14.26
N TYR A 21 -1.81 4.09 -14.00
CA TYR A 21 -2.55 4.80 -15.04
C TYR A 21 -1.92 6.17 -15.31
N ILE A 22 -1.38 6.38 -16.50
CA ILE A 22 -0.77 7.66 -16.92
C ILE A 22 -1.81 8.49 -17.66
N ALA A 23 -2.20 9.64 -17.12
CA ALA A 23 -3.08 10.57 -17.80
C ALA A 23 -2.44 11.05 -19.12
N VAL A 24 -3.26 11.24 -20.17
CA VAL A 24 -2.78 11.78 -21.46
C VAL A 24 -2.29 13.23 -21.34
N LYS A 25 -2.86 13.98 -20.39
CA LYS A 25 -2.47 15.35 -20.03
C LYS A 25 -2.04 15.37 -18.56
N LYS A 26 -2.68 16.16 -17.69
CA LYS A 26 -2.40 16.16 -16.25
C LYS A 26 -3.26 15.15 -15.50
N HIS A 27 -2.73 14.64 -14.40
CA HIS A 27 -3.44 13.69 -13.54
C HIS A 27 -4.69 14.29 -12.87
N THR A 28 -4.69 15.61 -12.66
CA THR A 28 -5.80 16.38 -12.10
C THR A 28 -6.89 16.73 -13.11
N ASP A 29 -6.65 16.55 -14.41
CA ASP A 29 -7.61 16.92 -15.46
C ASP A 29 -8.87 16.06 -15.40
N ARG A 30 -10.03 16.72 -15.36
CA ARG A 30 -11.37 16.10 -15.32
C ARG A 30 -12.13 16.19 -16.64
N GLU A 31 -11.61 16.95 -17.60
CA GLU A 31 -12.27 17.16 -18.89
C GLU A 31 -12.37 15.87 -19.69
N LYS A 32 -13.51 15.66 -20.35
CA LYS A 32 -13.65 14.61 -21.35
C LYS A 32 -12.80 15.01 -22.55
N VAL A 33 -11.80 14.19 -22.88
CA VAL A 33 -11.02 14.38 -24.10
C VAL A 33 -11.95 14.16 -25.29
N GLN A 34 -12.28 15.23 -26.01
CA GLN A 34 -13.06 15.18 -27.25
C GLN A 34 -12.17 14.78 -28.43
N ASP A 35 -11.48 13.63 -28.33
CA ASP A 35 -10.81 13.05 -29.50
C ASP A 35 -11.60 11.83 -29.98
N ALA A 36 -12.05 11.92 -31.23
CA ALA A 36 -12.83 10.92 -31.92
C ALA A 36 -12.23 9.51 -31.75
N GLY A 37 -12.90 8.65 -30.97
CA GLY A 37 -12.57 7.23 -30.84
C GLY A 37 -11.79 6.80 -29.59
N LYS A 38 -11.20 7.71 -28.80
CA LYS A 38 -10.47 7.33 -27.57
C LYS A 38 -11.44 7.12 -26.39
N LYS A 39 -11.79 5.86 -26.12
CA LYS A 39 -12.61 5.49 -24.93
C LYS A 39 -11.91 5.74 -23.58
N ARG A 40 -10.58 5.91 -23.56
CA ARG A 40 -9.77 6.06 -22.33
C ARG A 40 -8.88 7.31 -22.43
N ASN A 41 -8.85 8.09 -21.36
CA ASN A 41 -8.02 9.30 -21.23
C ASN A 41 -6.72 9.03 -20.44
N TYR A 42 -6.24 7.79 -20.46
CA TYR A 42 -5.04 7.35 -19.78
C TYR A 42 -4.40 6.16 -20.51
N TYR A 43 -3.11 5.96 -20.30
CA TYR A 43 -2.33 4.79 -20.70
C TYR A 43 -1.99 3.93 -19.48
N HIS A 44 -1.56 2.69 -19.72
CA HIS A 44 -0.96 1.84 -18.70
C HIS A 44 0.57 1.98 -18.75
N LEU A 45 1.25 1.97 -17.62
CA LEU A 45 2.71 1.91 -17.54
C LEU A 45 3.08 1.02 -16.37
N VAL A 46 4.06 0.14 -16.53
CA VAL A 46 4.52 -0.70 -15.42
C VAL A 46 5.74 -0.05 -14.79
N LEU A 47 5.69 0.14 -13.47
CA LEU A 47 6.80 0.64 -12.66
C LEU A 47 7.23 -0.44 -11.68
N LEU A 48 8.54 -0.69 -11.59
CA LEU A 48 9.14 -1.65 -10.67
C LEU A 48 10.11 -0.92 -9.73
N ALA A 49 10.01 -1.18 -8.43
CA ALA A 49 10.91 -0.61 -7.43
C ALA A 49 12.25 -1.36 -7.44
N LYS A 50 13.30 -0.69 -7.92
CA LYS A 50 14.67 -1.23 -7.96
C LYS A 50 15.31 -1.29 -6.58
N ASN A 51 15.00 -0.33 -5.71
CA ASN A 51 15.58 -0.20 -4.37
C ASN A 51 14.60 0.51 -3.41
N GLU A 52 15.03 0.81 -2.18
CA GLU A 52 14.19 1.47 -1.18
C GLU A 52 13.68 2.85 -1.64
N THR A 53 14.53 3.65 -2.31
CA THR A 53 14.12 4.94 -2.89
C THR A 53 12.99 4.76 -3.89
N GLY A 54 13.14 3.81 -4.82
CA GLY A 54 12.10 3.45 -5.77
C GLY A 54 10.81 2.98 -5.10
N TYR A 55 10.92 2.19 -4.02
CA TYR A 55 9.75 1.74 -3.26
C TYR A 55 8.99 2.90 -2.61
N ARG A 56 9.72 3.86 -2.00
CA ARG A 56 9.11 5.07 -1.43
C ARG A 56 8.46 5.94 -2.52
N ASN A 57 9.12 6.10 -3.67
CA ASN A 57 8.58 6.82 -4.81
C ASN A 57 7.31 6.15 -5.37
N LEU A 58 7.30 4.82 -5.47
CA LEU A 58 6.12 4.05 -5.89
C LEU A 58 4.93 4.25 -4.93
N ILE A 59 5.18 4.25 -3.61
CA ILE A 59 4.17 4.59 -2.60
C ILE A 59 3.65 6.01 -2.82
N LYS A 60 4.54 6.99 -3.05
CA LYS A 60 4.14 8.39 -3.23
C LYS A 60 3.29 8.56 -4.50
N LEU A 61 3.72 8.00 -5.63
CA LEU A 61 3.00 8.04 -6.90
C LEU A 61 1.60 7.41 -6.78
N THR A 62 1.51 6.21 -6.20
CA THR A 62 0.21 5.54 -6.01
C THR A 62 -0.69 6.31 -5.05
N SER A 63 -0.13 6.89 -3.98
CA SER A 63 -0.87 7.75 -3.05
C SER A 63 -1.43 8.99 -3.75
N ILE A 64 -0.61 9.74 -4.49
CA ILE A 64 -1.04 10.92 -5.26
C ILE A 64 -2.12 10.54 -6.28
N GLY A 65 -1.95 9.39 -6.97
CA GLY A 65 -2.94 8.90 -7.91
C GLY A 65 -4.30 8.67 -7.27
N HIS A 66 -4.35 8.20 -6.03
CA HIS A 66 -5.59 8.00 -5.28
C HIS A 66 -6.16 9.27 -4.64
N THR A 67 -5.31 10.18 -4.13
CA THR A 67 -5.78 11.35 -3.37
C THR A 67 -6.06 12.56 -4.25
N ALA A 68 -5.26 12.78 -5.31
CA ALA A 68 -5.38 13.94 -6.19
C ALA A 68 -5.76 13.56 -7.64
N GLY A 69 -5.27 12.42 -8.14
CA GLY A 69 -5.42 12.01 -9.53
C GLY A 69 -6.66 11.15 -9.85
N TYR A 70 -7.48 10.83 -8.86
CA TYR A 70 -8.56 9.86 -9.01
C TYR A 70 -9.72 10.44 -9.80
N TYR A 71 -9.94 9.94 -11.02
CA TYR A 71 -11.14 10.23 -11.81
C TYR A 71 -12.04 8.99 -11.93
N TYR A 72 -11.83 8.17 -12.97
CA TYR A 72 -12.38 6.80 -13.03
C TYR A 72 -11.37 5.75 -12.52
N LYS A 73 -10.10 6.16 -12.51
CA LYS A 73 -8.94 5.39 -12.08
C LYS A 73 -7.98 6.33 -11.35
N PRO A 74 -7.15 5.82 -10.42
CA PRO A 74 -6.09 6.60 -9.79
C PRO A 74 -4.99 6.87 -10.81
N ARG A 75 -4.92 8.09 -11.35
CA ARG A 75 -3.97 8.44 -12.42
C ARG A 75 -2.82 9.27 -11.88
N ILE A 76 -1.66 9.12 -12.49
CA ILE A 76 -0.51 10.03 -12.37
C ILE A 76 -0.23 10.62 -13.76
N ASP A 77 0.84 11.39 -13.92
CA ASP A 77 1.27 11.95 -15.20
C ASP A 77 2.80 11.98 -15.34
N MET A 78 3.27 12.43 -16.51
CA MET A 78 4.70 12.48 -16.82
C MET A 78 5.48 13.46 -15.93
N ASP A 79 4.84 14.49 -15.38
CA ASP A 79 5.49 15.46 -14.49
C ASP A 79 5.78 14.81 -13.12
N LEU A 80 4.81 14.07 -12.59
CA LEU A 80 5.03 13.25 -11.38
C LEU A 80 6.08 12.17 -11.62
N LEU A 81 6.12 11.55 -12.80
CA LEU A 81 7.19 10.60 -13.13
C LEU A 81 8.56 11.28 -13.11
N ARG A 82 8.72 12.47 -13.68
CA ARG A 82 9.98 13.23 -13.59
C ARG A 82 10.41 13.48 -12.16
N GLU A 83 9.47 13.85 -11.29
CA GLU A 83 9.74 14.12 -9.89
C GLU A 83 10.13 12.87 -9.10
N TYR A 84 9.48 11.74 -9.35
CA TYR A 84 9.60 10.51 -8.54
C TYR A 84 10.18 9.31 -9.31
N HIS A 85 10.99 9.52 -10.37
CA HIS A 85 11.57 8.42 -11.17
C HIS A 85 12.71 7.67 -10.46
N GLU A 86 13.41 8.31 -9.52
CA GLU A 86 14.62 7.76 -8.94
C GLU A 86 14.36 6.38 -8.31
N GLY A 87 15.21 5.41 -8.65
CA GLY A 87 15.09 4.05 -8.13
C GLY A 87 13.95 3.22 -8.76
N LEU A 88 13.29 3.72 -9.81
CA LEU A 88 12.27 2.97 -10.54
C LEU A 88 12.79 2.45 -11.88
N ILE A 89 12.33 1.26 -12.26
CA ILE A 89 12.41 0.72 -13.63
C ILE A 89 11.03 0.86 -14.26
N ALA A 90 10.96 1.28 -15.51
CA ALA A 90 9.72 1.45 -16.25
C ALA A 90 9.70 0.58 -17.52
N THR A 91 8.57 -0.07 -17.79
CA THR A 91 8.34 -0.80 -19.03
C THR A 91 7.08 -0.27 -19.72
N SER A 92 7.07 -0.26 -21.05
CA SER A 92 6.01 0.39 -21.84
C SER A 92 4.63 -0.26 -21.75
N ALA A 93 4.48 -1.35 -20.98
CA ALA A 93 3.24 -2.06 -20.67
C ALA A 93 2.57 -2.71 -21.90
N CYS A 94 1.29 -3.04 -21.74
CA CYS A 94 0.47 -3.79 -22.68
C CYS A 94 0.02 -2.95 -23.91
N LEU A 95 -0.94 -3.47 -24.68
CA LEU A 95 -1.55 -2.76 -25.82
C LEU A 95 -2.12 -1.38 -25.46
N ALA A 96 -2.50 -1.17 -24.19
CA ALA A 96 -3.00 0.11 -23.67
C ALA A 96 -1.87 1.07 -23.19
N GLY A 97 -0.61 0.72 -23.45
CA GLY A 97 0.55 1.51 -23.05
C GLY A 97 0.76 2.79 -23.87
N PRO A 98 1.63 3.71 -23.41
CA PRO A 98 1.85 5.02 -24.03
C PRO A 98 2.54 4.94 -25.40
N ILE A 99 3.11 3.79 -25.77
CA ILE A 99 3.69 3.55 -27.10
C ILE A 99 2.71 2.79 -27.98
N ASN A 100 2.21 1.65 -27.51
CA ASN A 100 1.38 0.74 -28.30
C ASN A 100 0.02 1.35 -28.66
N ALA A 101 -0.65 2.04 -27.72
CA ALA A 101 -2.01 2.53 -27.96
C ALA A 101 -2.06 3.65 -29.01
N PRO A 102 -1.17 4.67 -29.00
CA PRO A 102 -1.12 5.67 -30.08
C PRO A 102 -0.73 5.06 -31.43
N MET A 103 0.22 4.12 -31.46
CA MET A 103 0.63 3.44 -32.69
C MET A 103 -0.56 2.68 -33.32
N LEU A 104 -1.30 1.91 -32.52
CA LEU A 104 -2.48 1.17 -32.99
C LEU A 104 -3.61 2.10 -33.47
N ALA A 105 -3.61 3.36 -33.03
CA ALA A 105 -4.52 4.40 -33.50
C ALA A 105 -4.01 5.14 -34.77
N GLY A 106 -2.87 4.74 -35.32
CA GLY A 106 -2.24 5.39 -36.49
C GLY A 106 -1.43 6.64 -36.16
N ASP A 107 -1.19 6.94 -34.88
CA ASP A 107 -0.42 8.10 -34.40
C ASP A 107 0.97 7.67 -33.91
N GLU A 108 1.80 7.22 -34.84
CA GLU A 108 3.20 6.85 -34.57
C GLU A 108 4.04 8.03 -34.05
N ALA A 109 3.67 9.26 -34.40
CA ALA A 109 4.36 10.47 -33.93
C ALA A 109 4.22 10.63 -32.41
N THR A 110 3.02 10.42 -31.86
CA THR A 110 2.80 10.41 -30.42
C THR A 110 3.48 9.21 -29.76
N ALA A 111 3.42 8.02 -30.36
CA ALA A 111 4.11 6.83 -29.83
C ALA A 111 5.63 7.08 -29.67
N ARG A 112 6.28 7.63 -30.71
CA ARG A 112 7.70 7.99 -30.68
C ARG A 112 7.99 9.07 -29.63
N ARG A 113 7.17 10.11 -29.56
CA ARG A 113 7.35 11.19 -28.57
C ARG A 113 7.28 10.66 -27.14
N ASN A 114 6.31 9.79 -26.86
CA ASN A 114 6.18 9.17 -25.53
C ASN A 114 7.38 8.28 -25.19
N ALA A 115 7.87 7.49 -26.16
CA ALA A 115 9.07 6.67 -25.96
C ALA A 115 10.32 7.52 -25.64
N ILE A 116 10.51 8.65 -26.36
CA ILE A 116 11.59 9.60 -26.10
C ILE A 116 11.45 10.18 -24.69
N THR A 117 10.27 10.69 -24.33
CA THR A 117 10.04 11.26 -22.99
C THR A 117 10.26 10.25 -21.88
N LEU A 118 9.82 9.01 -22.03
CA LEU A 118 10.06 7.98 -21.01
C LEU A 118 11.54 7.60 -20.91
N LYS A 119 12.25 7.54 -22.04
CA LYS A 119 13.71 7.38 -22.05
C LYS A 119 14.42 8.55 -21.36
N GLU A 120 13.97 9.79 -21.57
CA GLU A 120 14.52 10.97 -20.89
C GLU A 120 14.32 10.90 -19.37
N ILE A 121 13.17 10.38 -18.92
CA ILE A 121 12.84 10.27 -17.49
C ILE A 121 13.63 9.16 -16.80
N PHE A 122 13.67 7.96 -17.38
CA PHE A 122 14.21 6.77 -16.71
C PHE A 122 15.59 6.33 -17.23
N GLY A 123 16.09 6.92 -18.32
CA GLY A 123 17.38 6.56 -18.92
C GLY A 123 17.45 5.08 -19.30
N ASP A 124 18.49 4.40 -18.82
CA ASP A 124 18.74 2.96 -19.05
C ASP A 124 17.76 2.04 -18.28
N ASP A 125 16.95 2.60 -17.39
CA ASP A 125 15.91 1.87 -16.66
C ASP A 125 14.54 1.93 -17.37
N PHE A 126 14.48 2.45 -18.61
CA PHE A 126 13.32 2.32 -19.49
C PHE A 126 13.47 1.16 -20.48
N TYR A 127 12.42 0.35 -20.62
CA TYR A 127 12.35 -0.74 -21.58
C TYR A 127 11.07 -0.67 -22.41
N ILE A 128 11.19 -1.00 -23.70
CA ILE A 128 10.02 -1.24 -24.55
C ILE A 128 9.58 -2.69 -24.37
N GLU A 129 8.36 -2.86 -23.91
CA GLU A 129 7.77 -4.14 -23.54
C GLU A 129 7.03 -4.78 -24.70
N LEU A 130 7.33 -6.05 -24.95
CA LEU A 130 6.66 -6.90 -25.93
C LEU A 130 5.81 -7.95 -25.22
N GLN A 131 4.59 -8.13 -25.72
CA GLN A 131 3.64 -9.14 -25.29
C GLN A 131 3.05 -9.79 -26.54
N ASP A 132 2.80 -11.10 -26.50
CA ASP A 132 2.17 -11.84 -27.59
C ASP A 132 1.15 -12.84 -27.03
N HIS A 133 -0.11 -12.52 -27.26
CA HIS A 133 -1.26 -13.35 -26.91
C HIS A 133 -1.92 -13.95 -28.15
N GLY A 134 -1.34 -13.76 -29.34
CA GLY A 134 -1.87 -14.19 -30.62
C GLY A 134 -2.96 -13.28 -31.19
N LEU A 135 -3.10 -12.06 -30.68
CA LEU A 135 -4.08 -11.09 -31.19
C LEU A 135 -3.58 -10.42 -32.48
N PRO A 136 -4.48 -9.98 -33.39
CA PRO A 136 -4.09 -9.20 -34.56
C PRO A 136 -3.28 -7.94 -34.20
N GLU A 137 -3.65 -7.28 -33.11
CA GLU A 137 -2.98 -6.08 -32.60
C GLU A 137 -1.55 -6.37 -32.13
N ASP A 138 -1.29 -7.55 -31.56
CA ASP A 138 0.05 -7.94 -31.10
C ASP A 138 1.05 -7.99 -32.27
N ARG A 139 0.60 -8.46 -33.45
CA ARG A 139 1.45 -8.53 -34.64
C ARG A 139 1.97 -7.17 -35.07
N HIS A 140 1.13 -6.13 -35.00
CA HIS A 140 1.53 -4.76 -35.32
C HIS A 140 2.54 -4.23 -34.29
N VAL A 141 2.35 -4.54 -33.01
CA VAL A 141 3.30 -4.17 -31.95
C VAL A 141 4.64 -4.87 -32.15
N LEU A 142 4.65 -6.18 -32.43
CA LEU A 142 5.87 -6.97 -32.63
C LEU A 142 6.68 -6.55 -33.87
N GLU A 143 6.07 -5.85 -34.83
CA GLU A 143 6.79 -5.25 -35.96
C GLU A 143 7.33 -3.85 -35.62
N PHE A 144 6.49 -3.00 -35.00
CA PHE A 144 6.80 -1.60 -34.75
C PHE A 144 7.75 -1.39 -33.57
N ALA A 145 7.44 -1.99 -32.42
CA ALA A 145 8.13 -1.73 -31.16
C ALA A 145 9.63 -2.07 -31.20
N PRO A 146 10.08 -3.21 -31.79
CA PRO A 146 11.50 -3.51 -31.94
C PRO A 146 12.26 -2.53 -32.84
N ARG A 147 11.62 -2.06 -33.93
CA ARG A 147 12.20 -1.02 -34.80
C ARG A 147 12.39 0.27 -34.03
N LEU A 148 11.36 0.73 -33.31
CA LEU A 148 11.43 1.94 -32.50
C LEU A 148 12.50 1.82 -31.40
N ALA A 149 12.58 0.67 -30.73
CA ALA A 149 13.58 0.37 -29.71
C ALA A 149 15.00 0.52 -30.27
N LYS A 150 15.27 -0.07 -31.45
CA LYS A 150 16.56 0.03 -32.14
C LYS A 150 16.90 1.47 -32.54
N GLU A 151 15.95 2.20 -33.12
CA GLU A 151 16.15 3.58 -33.57
C GLU A 151 16.46 4.54 -32.40
N LEU A 152 15.80 4.35 -31.27
CA LEU A 152 15.98 5.18 -30.09
C LEU A 152 17.06 4.65 -29.14
N GLY A 153 17.62 3.47 -29.40
CA GLY A 153 18.58 2.79 -28.51
C GLY A 153 17.98 2.48 -27.14
N ILE A 154 16.76 1.92 -27.10
CA ILE A 154 16.06 1.48 -25.89
C ILE A 154 16.06 -0.05 -25.89
N ARG A 155 16.29 -0.68 -24.72
CA ARG A 155 16.27 -2.14 -24.60
C ARG A 155 14.84 -2.68 -24.71
N LEU A 156 14.72 -3.89 -25.23
CA LEU A 156 13.47 -4.64 -25.24
C LEU A 156 13.32 -5.45 -23.95
N VAL A 157 12.08 -5.68 -23.52
CA VAL A 157 11.76 -6.67 -22.48
C VAL A 157 10.50 -7.43 -22.91
N VAL A 158 10.36 -8.69 -22.52
CA VAL A 158 9.14 -9.46 -22.80
C VAL A 158 8.37 -9.77 -21.52
N SER A 159 7.04 -9.78 -21.61
CA SER A 159 6.16 -10.18 -20.51
C SER A 159 4.89 -10.84 -21.05
N ASN A 160 3.99 -11.27 -20.15
CA ASN A 160 2.75 -11.93 -20.55
C ASN A 160 1.47 -11.35 -19.94
N ASP A 161 1.56 -10.26 -19.15
CA ASP A 161 0.41 -9.64 -18.48
C ASP A 161 -0.53 -10.66 -17.76
N ALA A 162 0.06 -11.52 -16.94
CA ALA A 162 -0.66 -12.64 -16.34
C ALA A 162 -1.72 -12.16 -15.35
N HIS A 163 -2.98 -12.56 -15.57
CA HIS A 163 -4.13 -12.26 -14.70
C HIS A 163 -4.58 -13.48 -13.88
N TYR A 164 -4.09 -14.66 -14.22
CA TYR A 164 -4.42 -15.92 -13.54
C TYR A 164 -3.22 -16.89 -13.62
N VAL A 165 -3.26 -17.97 -12.83
CA VAL A 165 -2.08 -18.83 -12.63
C VAL A 165 -1.93 -19.83 -13.78
N LYS A 166 -2.99 -20.58 -14.09
CA LYS A 166 -2.96 -21.64 -15.11
C LYS A 166 -3.85 -21.31 -16.30
N LYS A 167 -3.54 -21.86 -17.46
CA LYS A 167 -4.32 -21.61 -18.68
C LYS A 167 -5.81 -21.94 -18.52
N GLU A 168 -6.14 -22.98 -17.76
CA GLU A 168 -7.52 -23.43 -17.52
C GLU A 168 -8.33 -22.45 -16.65
N ASP A 169 -7.66 -21.58 -15.89
CA ASP A 169 -8.31 -20.59 -15.01
C ASP A 169 -8.94 -19.42 -15.79
N ALA A 170 -8.77 -19.36 -17.11
CA ALA A 170 -9.29 -18.30 -17.97
C ALA A 170 -10.81 -18.11 -17.81
N VAL A 171 -11.57 -19.21 -17.68
CA VAL A 171 -13.03 -19.16 -17.47
C VAL A 171 -13.36 -18.60 -16.09
N ALA A 172 -12.67 -19.04 -15.04
CA ALA A 172 -12.89 -18.56 -13.68
C ALA A 172 -12.58 -17.05 -13.56
N HIS A 173 -11.50 -16.60 -14.19
CA HIS A 173 -11.18 -15.19 -14.32
C HIS A 173 -12.25 -14.42 -15.11
N ASN A 174 -12.77 -14.99 -16.21
CA ASN A 174 -13.84 -14.34 -16.96
C ASN A 174 -15.12 -14.20 -16.12
N VAL A 175 -15.48 -15.22 -15.33
CA VAL A 175 -16.60 -15.14 -14.37
C VAL A 175 -16.35 -14.00 -13.37
N LEU A 176 -15.17 -13.94 -12.74
CA LEU A 176 -14.81 -12.89 -11.79
C LEU A 176 -15.02 -11.47 -12.35
N LEU A 177 -14.66 -11.23 -13.61
CA LEU A 177 -14.84 -9.94 -14.27
C LEU A 177 -16.31 -9.54 -14.52
N HIS A 178 -17.23 -10.49 -14.41
CA HIS A 178 -18.66 -10.28 -14.67
C HIS A 178 -19.51 -10.30 -13.38
N ILE A 179 -18.95 -10.64 -12.22
CA ILE A 179 -19.66 -10.63 -10.92
C ILE A 179 -20.29 -9.26 -10.61
N ASN A 180 -19.61 -8.15 -10.96
CA ASN A 180 -20.04 -6.78 -10.63
C ASN A 180 -20.72 -6.03 -11.78
N LYS A 181 -20.84 -6.63 -12.97
CA LYS A 181 -21.50 -5.97 -14.10
C LYS A 181 -22.99 -6.25 -14.00
N ASP A 182 -23.81 -5.20 -14.09
CA ASP A 182 -25.27 -5.35 -14.19
C ASP A 182 -25.62 -6.43 -15.24
N ALA A 183 -26.61 -7.24 -14.91
CA ALA A 183 -27.16 -8.33 -15.74
C ALA A 183 -27.75 -7.85 -17.09
N SER A 184 -27.41 -6.65 -17.57
CA SER A 184 -27.77 -6.13 -18.88
C SER A 184 -27.00 -6.78 -20.02
N PHE A 185 -25.86 -7.44 -19.77
CA PHE A 185 -25.09 -8.16 -20.80
C PHE A 185 -25.75 -9.46 -21.26
N SER A 186 -26.68 -10.02 -20.48
CA SER A 186 -27.34 -11.29 -20.75
C SER A 186 -28.77 -11.15 -21.29
N ARG A 187 -29.23 -9.93 -21.60
CA ARG A 187 -30.65 -9.70 -21.98
C ARG A 187 -31.01 -10.24 -23.38
N ASP A 188 -30.05 -10.45 -24.26
CA ASP A 188 -30.27 -11.01 -25.61
C ASP A 188 -29.89 -12.50 -25.74
N GLY A 189 -29.31 -13.10 -24.69
CA GLY A 189 -28.92 -14.51 -24.65
C GLY A 189 -27.71 -14.88 -25.50
N SER A 190 -26.96 -13.93 -26.07
CA SER A 190 -25.84 -14.23 -26.97
C SER A 190 -24.47 -14.35 -26.29
N PHE A 191 -24.38 -14.05 -24.99
CA PHE A 191 -23.12 -14.05 -24.24
C PHE A 191 -22.96 -15.33 -23.42
N ASP A 192 -21.91 -16.10 -23.70
CA ASP A 192 -21.47 -17.25 -22.91
C ASP A 192 -20.15 -16.94 -22.20
N VAL A 193 -20.20 -16.85 -20.87
CA VAL A 193 -19.04 -16.56 -20.01
C VAL A 193 -17.90 -17.57 -20.16
N LYS A 194 -18.15 -18.77 -20.68
CA LYS A 194 -17.13 -19.80 -20.89
C LYS A 194 -16.34 -19.60 -22.18
N THR A 195 -16.95 -18.99 -23.19
CA THR A 195 -16.35 -18.83 -24.52
C THR A 195 -16.05 -17.38 -24.87
N ASP A 196 -16.89 -16.44 -24.44
CA ASP A 196 -16.74 -15.00 -24.65
C ASP A 196 -15.80 -14.39 -23.60
N LEU A 197 -14.54 -14.80 -23.66
CA LEU A 197 -13.50 -14.31 -22.79
C LEU A 197 -13.31 -12.80 -22.99
N ARG A 198 -13.17 -12.04 -21.90
CA ARG A 198 -12.90 -10.59 -21.93
C ARG A 198 -11.74 -10.21 -22.85
N TYR A 199 -10.69 -11.02 -22.85
CA TYR A 199 -9.47 -10.81 -23.63
C TYR A 199 -9.45 -11.59 -24.95
N LYS A 200 -10.58 -12.19 -25.36
CA LYS A 200 -10.77 -13.01 -26.58
C LYS A 200 -9.97 -14.31 -26.64
N VAL A 201 -8.87 -14.42 -25.90
CA VAL A 201 -7.97 -15.58 -25.85
C VAL A 201 -7.65 -15.99 -24.40
N PRO A 202 -7.36 -17.28 -24.12
CA PRO A 202 -7.02 -17.78 -22.79
C PRO A 202 -5.52 -17.68 -22.46
N GLU A 203 -4.79 -16.69 -22.99
CA GLU A 203 -3.33 -16.63 -22.93
C GLU A 203 -2.73 -15.79 -21.78
N MET A 204 -3.56 -15.19 -20.92
CA MET A 204 -3.16 -14.31 -19.80
C MET A 204 -2.79 -15.08 -18.51
N TYR A 205 -2.05 -16.19 -18.64
CA TYR A 205 -1.59 -17.01 -17.50
C TYR A 205 -0.09 -16.91 -17.24
N LEU A 206 0.39 -17.49 -16.14
CA LEU A 206 1.82 -17.60 -15.88
C LEU A 206 2.44 -18.71 -16.75
N LYS A 207 2.88 -18.34 -17.96
CA LYS A 207 3.57 -19.22 -18.92
C LYS A 207 4.88 -19.75 -18.31
N THR A 208 5.25 -20.96 -18.71
CA THR A 208 6.56 -21.54 -18.37
C THR A 208 7.69 -20.82 -19.12
N GLN A 209 8.92 -20.95 -18.64
CA GLN A 209 10.09 -20.40 -19.31
C GLN A 209 10.22 -20.88 -20.76
N GLN A 210 9.95 -22.16 -21.04
CA GLN A 210 10.03 -22.71 -22.38
C GLN A 210 8.99 -22.07 -23.31
N GLN A 211 7.75 -21.94 -22.85
CA GLN A 211 6.69 -21.29 -23.63
C GLN A 211 7.03 -19.83 -23.97
N MET A 212 7.62 -19.08 -23.02
CA MET A 212 8.06 -17.71 -23.27
C MET A 212 9.23 -17.66 -24.27
N LYS A 213 10.20 -18.58 -24.17
CA LYS A 213 11.31 -18.68 -25.13
C LYS A 213 10.83 -19.01 -26.54
N ASP A 214 9.88 -19.93 -26.67
CA ASP A 214 9.35 -20.33 -27.97
C ASP A 214 8.56 -19.17 -28.62
N LEU A 215 7.80 -18.44 -27.81
CA LEU A 215 7.01 -17.28 -28.24
C LEU A 215 7.89 -16.10 -28.70
N PHE A 216 8.98 -15.83 -27.98
CA PHE A 216 9.88 -14.71 -28.25
C PHE A 216 11.25 -15.14 -28.79
N LYS A 217 11.30 -16.23 -29.55
CA LYS A 217 12.54 -16.78 -30.11
C LYS A 217 13.33 -15.78 -30.96
N ASP A 218 12.63 -14.87 -31.64
CA ASP A 218 13.21 -13.85 -32.51
C ASP A 218 13.62 -12.58 -31.72
N PHE A 219 13.33 -12.55 -30.41
CA PHE A 219 13.59 -11.44 -29.50
C PHE A 219 14.35 -11.90 -28.24
N ALA A 220 15.44 -12.66 -28.42
CA ALA A 220 16.25 -13.20 -27.33
C ALA A 220 16.73 -12.14 -26.33
N GLU A 221 17.10 -10.94 -26.80
CA GLU A 221 17.45 -9.78 -25.96
C GLU A 221 16.35 -9.43 -24.96
N GLY A 222 15.08 -9.55 -25.37
CA GLY A 222 13.94 -9.25 -24.51
C GLY A 222 13.79 -10.25 -23.36
N ILE A 223 14.15 -11.52 -23.59
CA ILE A 223 14.20 -12.55 -22.54
C ILE A 223 15.37 -12.29 -21.60
N GLU A 224 16.55 -11.97 -22.11
CA GLU A 224 17.73 -11.64 -21.29
C GLU A 224 17.49 -10.43 -20.39
N SER A 225 16.83 -9.40 -20.92
CA SER A 225 16.46 -8.20 -20.17
C SER A 225 15.52 -8.49 -18.99
N THR A 226 14.70 -9.55 -19.05
CA THR A 226 13.87 -9.95 -17.88
C THR A 226 14.74 -10.36 -16.69
N GLN A 227 15.84 -11.08 -16.95
CA GLN A 227 16.78 -11.48 -15.92
C GLN A 227 17.62 -10.28 -15.45
N GLU A 228 18.05 -9.42 -16.37
CA GLU A 228 18.76 -8.19 -16.03
C GLU A 228 17.94 -7.30 -15.08
N ILE A 229 16.65 -7.07 -15.37
CA ILE A 229 15.75 -6.32 -14.50
C ILE A 229 15.67 -6.99 -13.13
N ALA A 230 15.52 -8.31 -13.09
CA ALA A 230 15.48 -9.04 -11.83
C ALA A 230 16.79 -8.88 -11.03
N ASP A 231 17.94 -8.85 -11.69
CA ASP A 231 19.26 -8.68 -11.08
C ASP A 231 19.48 -7.25 -10.57
N LYS A 232 18.98 -6.23 -11.29
CA LYS A 232 19.02 -4.82 -10.88
C LYS A 232 18.26 -4.54 -9.57
N VAL A 233 17.23 -5.31 -9.25
CA VAL A 233 16.37 -5.08 -8.07
C VAL A 233 17.09 -5.53 -6.80
N ASP A 234 17.37 -4.60 -5.89
CA ASP A 234 17.83 -4.84 -4.53
C ASP A 234 16.98 -4.04 -3.55
N LEU A 235 15.82 -4.62 -3.19
CA LEU A 235 14.85 -3.99 -2.31
C LEU A 235 14.74 -4.73 -0.98
N THR A 236 15.11 -4.04 0.09
CA THR A 236 14.75 -4.40 1.47
C THR A 236 13.77 -3.38 2.02
N ILE A 237 12.55 -3.83 2.33
CA ILE A 237 11.57 -2.97 3.02
C ILE A 237 11.95 -2.87 4.50
N PRO A 238 12.14 -1.66 5.05
CA PRO A 238 12.40 -1.48 6.47
C PRO A 238 11.20 -1.93 7.30
N THR A 239 11.46 -2.63 8.39
CA THR A 239 10.44 -3.08 9.36
C THR A 239 10.64 -2.45 10.73
N GLU A 240 11.37 -1.34 10.77
CA GLU A 240 11.66 -0.62 12.00
C GLU A 240 10.39 0.03 12.56
N LEU A 241 10.32 0.07 13.87
CA LEU A 241 9.21 0.72 14.57
C LEU A 241 9.32 2.23 14.37
N GLN A 242 8.25 2.84 13.87
CA GLN A 242 8.13 4.29 13.72
C GLN A 242 7.08 4.77 14.72
N LEU A 243 7.52 5.46 15.78
CA LEU A 243 6.63 6.11 16.73
C LEU A 243 6.60 7.62 16.45
N PRO A 244 5.42 8.27 16.46
CA PRO A 244 5.32 9.72 16.40
C PRO A 244 6.11 10.37 17.55
N LYS A 245 6.73 11.52 17.28
CA LYS A 245 7.34 12.33 18.35
C LYS A 245 6.23 13.00 19.15
N PHE A 246 6.25 12.85 20.45
CA PHE A 246 5.32 13.54 21.35
C PHE A 246 5.90 14.89 21.76
N PRO A 247 5.19 16.02 21.56
CA PRO A 247 5.66 17.33 22.02
C PRO A 247 5.44 17.47 23.53
N ILE A 248 6.53 17.53 24.31
CA ILE A 248 6.46 17.84 25.74
C ILE A 248 6.02 19.31 25.88
N PRO A 249 5.01 19.64 26.69
CA PRO A 249 4.60 21.03 26.91
C PRO A 249 5.74 21.87 27.52
N GLU A 250 5.89 23.13 27.09
CA GLU A 250 6.95 24.04 27.58
C GLU A 250 6.85 24.32 29.09
N GLU A 251 5.66 24.12 29.66
CA GLU A 251 5.38 24.35 31.09
C GLU A 251 5.75 23.16 31.98
N SER A 252 6.20 22.05 31.41
CA SER A 252 6.73 20.90 32.17
C SER A 252 8.24 21.04 32.32
N ASP A 253 8.74 20.71 33.52
CA ASP A 253 10.17 20.63 33.81
C ASP A 253 10.82 19.36 33.20
N ALA A 254 10.02 18.49 32.56
CA ALA A 254 10.50 17.24 31.99
C ALA A 254 11.37 17.46 30.74
N THR A 255 12.56 16.88 30.76
CA THR A 255 13.50 16.94 29.62
C THR A 255 13.36 15.75 28.67
N THR A 256 12.78 14.64 29.13
CA THR A 256 12.58 13.41 28.38
C THR A 256 11.11 12.95 28.41
N LEU A 257 10.73 12.09 27.45
CA LEU A 257 9.37 11.51 27.43
C LEU A 257 9.13 10.63 28.66
N GLU A 258 10.18 9.98 29.13
CA GLU A 258 10.21 9.13 30.32
C GLU A 258 9.95 9.94 31.59
N ASP A 259 10.56 11.12 31.72
CA ASP A 259 10.35 12.02 32.86
C ASP A 259 8.93 12.59 32.82
N TYR A 260 8.44 12.98 31.63
CA TYR A 260 7.10 13.53 31.48
C TYR A 260 6.02 12.48 31.79
N LEU A 261 6.23 11.23 31.36
CA LEU A 261 5.35 10.12 31.71
C LEU A 261 5.31 9.89 33.22
N GLU A 262 6.45 9.94 33.90
CA GLU A 262 6.54 9.78 35.35
C GLU A 262 5.82 10.92 36.08
N GLU A 263 6.03 12.16 35.67
CA GLU A 263 5.34 13.34 36.23
C GLU A 263 3.81 13.20 36.14
N LEU A 264 3.30 12.84 34.96
CA LEU A 264 1.86 12.62 34.74
C LEU A 264 1.32 11.43 35.53
N THR A 265 2.12 10.36 35.65
CA THR A 265 1.74 9.17 36.41
C THR A 265 1.56 9.52 37.88
N MET A 266 2.51 10.25 38.48
CA MET A 266 2.42 10.65 39.89
C MET A 266 1.22 11.55 40.15
N LYS A 267 0.98 12.56 39.29
CA LYS A 267 -0.22 13.41 39.37
C LYS A 267 -1.51 12.59 39.26
N GLY A 268 -1.56 11.63 38.34
CA GLY A 268 -2.70 10.74 38.15
C GLY A 268 -2.94 9.82 39.35
N LEU A 269 -1.89 9.34 40.02
CA LEU A 269 -2.00 8.53 41.23
C LEU A 269 -2.60 9.32 42.40
N ASP A 270 -2.17 10.57 42.60
CA ASP A 270 -2.71 11.47 43.63
C ASP A 270 -4.21 11.73 43.44
N GLU A 271 -4.70 11.78 42.19
CA GLU A 271 -6.13 11.91 41.90
C GLU A 271 -6.91 10.61 42.10
N ARG A 272 -6.28 9.45 41.85
CA ARG A 272 -6.95 8.13 41.85
C ARG A 272 -6.99 7.50 43.23
N PHE A 273 -6.00 7.77 44.08
CA PHE A 273 -5.85 7.16 45.38
C PHE A 273 -5.79 8.23 46.48
N PRO A 274 -6.64 8.13 47.53
CA PRO A 274 -6.57 9.06 48.65
C PRO A 274 -5.31 8.89 49.51
N VAL A 275 -4.69 7.71 49.49
CA VAL A 275 -3.44 7.39 50.20
C VAL A 275 -2.60 6.49 49.30
N LEU A 276 -1.35 6.90 49.04
CA LEU A 276 -0.37 6.09 48.32
C LEU A 276 0.33 5.15 49.29
N THR A 277 0.10 3.84 49.11
CA THR A 277 0.77 2.78 49.85
C THR A 277 2.10 2.40 49.18
N ASN A 278 3.00 1.76 49.92
CA ASN A 278 4.25 1.25 49.34
C ASN A 278 3.99 0.26 48.20
N GLU A 279 2.93 -0.54 48.28
CA GLU A 279 2.55 -1.48 47.21
C GLU A 279 2.25 -0.77 45.88
N ILE A 280 1.55 0.37 45.93
CA ILE A 280 1.23 1.19 44.74
C ILE A 280 2.52 1.78 44.16
N LEU A 281 3.38 2.36 45.02
CA LEU A 281 4.62 3.00 44.60
C LEU A 281 5.62 1.98 44.02
N ASP A 282 5.75 0.80 44.64
CA ASP A 282 6.60 -0.28 44.18
C ASP A 282 6.14 -0.80 42.81
N ARG A 283 4.81 -0.98 42.63
CA ARG A 283 4.24 -1.41 41.35
C ARG A 283 4.47 -0.39 40.25
N VAL A 284 4.22 0.89 40.51
CA VAL A 284 4.44 1.97 39.53
C VAL A 284 5.93 2.10 39.17
N GLY A 285 6.81 2.02 40.16
CA GLY A 285 8.26 2.03 39.93
C GLY A 285 8.72 0.89 39.02
N PHE A 286 8.19 -0.31 39.24
CA PHE A 286 8.44 -1.46 38.37
C PHE A 286 7.91 -1.23 36.93
N GLU A 287 6.66 -0.81 36.77
CA GLU A 287 6.07 -0.58 35.44
C GLU A 287 6.80 0.53 34.69
N LEU A 288 7.16 1.64 35.35
CA LEU A 288 7.91 2.75 34.75
C LEU A 288 9.27 2.24 34.27
N ASN A 289 9.99 1.46 35.08
CA ASN A 289 11.29 0.90 34.67
C ASN A 289 11.17 0.04 33.41
N VAL A 290 10.15 -0.81 33.33
CA VAL A 290 9.91 -1.66 32.15
C VAL A 290 9.61 -0.81 30.92
N ILE A 291 8.73 0.18 31.02
CA ILE A 291 8.37 1.08 29.90
C ILE A 291 9.59 1.88 29.43
N LYS A 292 10.37 2.43 30.36
CA LYS A 292 11.62 3.17 30.05
C LYS A 292 12.61 2.28 29.32
N ARG A 293 12.84 1.05 29.80
CA ARG A 293 13.76 0.08 29.17
C ARG A 293 13.30 -0.33 27.77
N MET A 294 12.00 -0.43 27.53
CA MET A 294 11.43 -0.83 26.25
C MET A 294 11.26 0.32 25.25
N GLY A 295 11.39 1.58 25.69
CA GLY A 295 11.25 2.76 24.84
C GLY A 295 9.81 3.07 24.44
N TYR A 296 8.84 2.75 25.29
CA TYR A 296 7.40 2.94 25.00
C TYR A 296 6.77 4.14 25.70
N ALA A 297 7.56 5.02 26.32
CA ALA A 297 7.02 6.20 26.99
C ALA A 297 6.21 7.10 26.04
N GLY A 298 6.74 7.38 24.85
CA GLY A 298 6.04 8.13 23.82
C GLY A 298 4.71 7.51 23.39
N TYR A 299 4.62 6.17 23.35
CA TYR A 299 3.38 5.48 23.01
C TYR A 299 2.30 5.70 24.08
N PHE A 300 2.65 5.59 25.37
CA PHE A 300 1.72 5.90 26.47
C PHE A 300 1.27 7.35 26.44
N LEU A 301 2.17 8.29 26.20
CA LEU A 301 1.85 9.72 26.13
C LEU A 301 0.89 10.04 24.98
N ILE A 302 1.10 9.46 23.79
CA ILE A 302 0.18 9.61 22.66
C ILE A 302 -1.21 9.08 23.03
N VAL A 303 -1.29 7.89 23.63
CA VAL A 303 -2.57 7.27 24.01
C VAL A 303 -3.29 8.06 25.09
N TRP A 304 -2.58 8.47 26.14
CA TRP A 304 -3.08 9.34 27.19
C TRP A 304 -3.68 10.63 26.60
N ASP A 305 -2.96 11.27 25.70
CA ASP A 305 -3.31 12.59 25.20
C ASP A 305 -4.63 12.62 24.41
N PHE A 306 -4.83 11.71 23.46
CA PHE A 306 -6.09 11.67 22.72
C PHE A 306 -7.26 11.18 23.58
N ILE A 307 -7.02 10.36 24.61
CA ILE A 307 -8.06 9.96 25.58
C ILE A 307 -8.47 11.14 26.45
N ARG A 308 -7.50 11.91 26.96
CA ARG A 308 -7.76 13.14 27.71
C ARG A 308 -8.56 14.12 26.86
N ALA A 309 -8.10 14.41 25.65
CA ALA A 309 -8.78 15.30 24.72
C ALA A 309 -10.21 14.83 24.41
N ALA A 310 -10.42 13.52 24.23
CA ALA A 310 -11.74 12.93 24.04
C ALA A 310 -12.68 13.24 25.24
N ARG A 311 -12.20 13.05 26.47
CA ARG A 311 -12.98 13.34 27.70
C ARG A 311 -13.32 14.83 27.80
N GLU A 312 -12.34 15.72 27.56
CA GLU A 312 -12.52 17.19 27.58
C GLU A 312 -13.53 17.66 26.51
N MET A 313 -13.54 17.01 25.35
CA MET A 313 -14.51 17.27 24.27
C MET A 313 -15.91 16.70 24.53
N GLY A 314 -16.13 16.04 25.67
CA GLY A 314 -17.39 15.40 26.03
C GLY A 314 -17.68 14.10 25.24
N VAL A 315 -16.63 13.39 24.81
CA VAL A 315 -16.71 12.05 24.24
C VAL A 315 -16.60 11.03 25.38
N ARG A 316 -17.53 10.08 25.46
CA ARG A 316 -17.44 9.01 26.46
C ARG A 316 -16.38 8.01 26.00
N VAL A 317 -15.49 7.66 26.93
CA VAL A 317 -14.44 6.65 26.74
C VAL A 317 -14.80 5.44 27.58
N GLY A 318 -14.67 4.24 27.01
CA GLY A 318 -14.87 2.99 27.74
C GLY A 318 -13.83 2.78 28.85
N PRO A 319 -14.05 1.84 29.77
CA PRO A 319 -13.15 1.61 30.90
C PRO A 319 -11.79 0.98 30.52
N GLY A 320 -11.55 0.75 29.23
CA GLY A 320 -10.40 0.03 28.68
C GLY A 320 -10.75 -1.43 28.34
N ARG A 321 -10.11 -1.97 27.29
CA ARG A 321 -10.25 -3.37 26.88
C ARG A 321 -8.90 -4.04 26.72
N GLY A 322 -8.91 -5.37 26.70
CA GLY A 322 -7.69 -6.18 26.51
C GLY A 322 -6.74 -6.13 27.70
N SER A 323 -5.45 -6.32 27.43
CA SER A 323 -4.43 -6.43 28.48
C SER A 323 -4.04 -5.08 29.10
N ALA A 324 -4.34 -3.95 28.46
CA ALA A 324 -4.01 -2.61 28.97
C ALA A 324 -4.58 -2.34 30.38
N ALA A 325 -5.68 -3.01 30.76
CA ALA A 325 -6.27 -2.91 32.09
C ALA A 325 -5.38 -3.44 33.23
N GLY A 326 -4.32 -4.20 32.94
CA GLY A 326 -3.36 -4.71 33.93
C GLY A 326 -2.26 -3.72 34.34
N SER A 327 -2.19 -2.54 33.73
CA SER A 327 -1.19 -1.52 34.04
C SER A 327 -1.73 -0.47 35.02
N LEU A 328 -1.03 -0.27 36.12
CA LEU A 328 -1.33 0.79 37.09
C LEU A 328 -1.02 2.17 36.51
N ILE A 329 -0.02 2.28 35.63
CA ILE A 329 0.27 3.52 34.89
C ILE A 329 -0.89 3.88 33.95
N ALA A 330 -1.43 2.89 33.22
CA ALA A 330 -2.60 3.13 32.37
C ALA A 330 -3.82 3.59 33.18
N TYR A 331 -4.01 3.04 34.38
CA TYR A 331 -5.08 3.46 35.30
C TYR A 331 -4.86 4.89 35.84
N ALA A 332 -3.63 5.22 36.27
CA ALA A 332 -3.25 6.54 36.75
C ALA A 332 -3.49 7.63 35.69
N LEU A 333 -3.08 7.36 34.44
CA LEU A 333 -3.28 8.26 33.30
C LEU A 333 -4.73 8.28 32.78
N ARG A 334 -5.65 7.51 33.37
CA ARG A 334 -7.02 7.34 32.87
C ARG A 334 -7.13 6.81 31.43
N ILE A 335 -6.11 6.10 30.98
CA ILE A 335 -6.18 5.27 29.78
C ILE A 335 -7.17 4.13 30.03
N THR A 336 -7.14 3.57 31.24
CA THR A 336 -8.13 2.61 31.76
C THR A 336 -8.82 3.18 33.00
N ASP A 337 -10.02 2.68 33.30
CA ASP A 337 -10.78 3.04 34.50
C ASP A 337 -10.97 1.83 35.45
N ILE A 338 -10.20 0.76 35.26
CA ILE A 338 -10.21 -0.43 36.11
C ILE A 338 -8.95 -0.41 36.98
N ASP A 339 -9.12 -0.41 38.30
CA ASP A 339 -8.02 -0.53 39.27
C ASP A 339 -7.40 -1.94 39.19
N PRO A 340 -6.16 -2.08 38.71
CA PRO A 340 -5.54 -3.39 38.53
C PRO A 340 -5.20 -4.08 39.85
N LEU A 341 -4.91 -3.34 40.93
CA LEU A 341 -4.57 -3.95 42.22
C LEU A 341 -5.81 -4.54 42.89
N LYS A 342 -6.95 -3.84 42.79
CA LYS A 342 -8.23 -4.33 43.34
C LYS A 342 -8.68 -5.66 42.73
N TYR A 343 -8.39 -5.88 41.45
CA TYR A 343 -8.83 -7.06 40.70
C TYR A 343 -7.70 -8.04 40.35
N ASP A 344 -6.53 -7.88 40.98
CA ASP A 344 -5.35 -8.74 40.79
C ASP A 344 -4.95 -8.91 39.31
N LEU A 345 -4.95 -7.79 38.57
CA LEU A 345 -4.59 -7.76 37.17
C LEU A 345 -3.06 -7.62 37.01
N LEU A 346 -2.50 -8.49 36.17
CA LEU A 346 -1.06 -8.61 35.98
C LEU A 346 -0.55 -7.69 34.86
N PHE A 347 0.48 -6.89 35.16
CA PHE A 347 1.12 -6.00 34.20
C PHE A 347 1.90 -6.79 33.14
N GLU A 348 2.48 -7.92 33.52
CA GLU A 348 3.29 -8.77 32.65
C GLU A 348 2.48 -9.39 31.51
N ARG A 349 1.16 -9.48 31.68
CA ARG A 349 0.22 -9.88 30.63
C ARG A 349 0.05 -8.78 29.57
N PHE A 350 0.26 -7.53 29.96
CA PHE A 350 0.26 -6.38 29.06
C PHE A 350 1.63 -6.18 28.42
N LEU A 351 2.66 -5.98 29.24
CA LEU A 351 4.04 -5.77 28.83
C LEU A 351 4.94 -6.78 29.52
N ASN A 352 5.41 -7.76 28.75
CA ASN A 352 6.32 -8.76 29.26
C ASN A 352 7.76 -8.21 29.29
N PRO A 353 8.40 -8.12 30.46
CA PRO A 353 9.76 -7.56 30.59
C PRO A 353 10.83 -8.37 29.85
N ASP A 354 10.62 -9.68 29.64
CA ASP A 354 11.54 -10.61 28.98
C ASP A 354 11.36 -10.65 27.46
N ARG A 355 10.30 -10.00 26.93
CA ARG A 355 9.99 -9.99 25.50
C ARG A 355 9.63 -8.59 25.04
N VAL A 356 10.56 -7.96 24.32
CA VAL A 356 10.29 -6.69 23.64
C VAL A 356 9.32 -6.92 22.48
N SER A 357 8.05 -6.64 22.73
CA SER A 357 7.00 -6.57 21.72
C SER A 357 6.17 -5.32 21.95
N MET A 358 5.78 -4.65 20.86
CA MET A 358 4.94 -3.46 20.93
C MET A 358 3.61 -3.81 21.63
N PRO A 359 3.23 -3.07 22.69
CA PRO A 359 1.95 -3.26 23.33
C PRO A 359 0.84 -2.75 22.40
N ASP A 360 -0.36 -3.34 22.55
CA ASP A 360 -1.55 -2.91 21.84
C ASP A 360 -2.55 -2.34 22.85
N ILE A 361 -2.74 -1.03 22.83
CA ILE A 361 -3.74 -0.32 23.64
C ILE A 361 -4.92 0.03 22.75
N ASP A 362 -5.98 -0.74 22.93
CA ASP A 362 -7.26 -0.52 22.31
C ASP A 362 -8.15 0.38 23.16
N VAL A 363 -8.81 1.34 22.51
CA VAL A 363 -9.68 2.30 23.19
C VAL A 363 -11.08 2.30 22.56
N ASP A 364 -12.10 2.25 23.41
CA ASP A 364 -13.50 2.35 23.01
C ASP A 364 -14.00 3.80 23.17
N PHE A 365 -14.56 4.35 22.10
CA PHE A 365 -15.18 5.68 22.09
C PHE A 365 -16.66 5.55 21.73
N SER A 366 -17.48 6.54 22.09
CA SER A 366 -18.85 6.59 21.58
C SER A 366 -18.86 6.74 20.05
N ASP A 367 -19.64 5.89 19.38
CA ASP A 367 -19.67 5.79 17.91
C ASP A 367 -19.99 7.12 17.22
N ASP A 368 -20.88 7.91 17.83
CA ASP A 368 -21.35 9.20 17.32
C ASP A 368 -20.30 10.32 17.37
N LYS A 369 -19.22 10.16 18.15
CA LYS A 369 -18.21 11.20 18.39
C LYS A 369 -16.78 10.76 18.11
N ARG A 370 -16.57 9.50 17.69
CA ARG A 370 -15.26 8.96 17.36
C ARG A 370 -14.51 9.82 16.33
N GLU A 371 -15.23 10.38 15.36
CA GLU A 371 -14.64 11.21 14.30
C GLU A 371 -13.95 12.47 14.85
N ARG A 372 -14.48 13.06 15.94
CA ARG A 372 -13.85 14.23 16.60
C ARG A 372 -12.48 13.90 17.18
N VAL A 373 -12.33 12.68 17.73
CA VAL A 373 -11.05 12.20 18.27
C VAL A 373 -10.06 11.97 17.13
N ILE A 374 -10.52 11.42 16.00
CA ILE A 374 -9.68 11.24 14.81
C ILE A 374 -9.21 12.59 14.27
N GLU A 375 -10.09 13.59 14.23
CA GLU A 375 -9.73 14.93 13.76
C GLU A 375 -8.72 15.61 14.69
N TYR A 376 -8.89 15.50 16.01
CA TYR A 376 -7.89 15.96 16.98
C TYR A 376 -6.51 15.35 16.72
N VAL A 377 -6.45 14.03 16.48
CA VAL A 377 -5.19 13.33 16.18
C VAL A 377 -4.57 13.84 14.87
N LYS A 378 -5.37 14.10 13.83
CA LYS A 378 -4.88 14.69 12.57
C LYS A 378 -4.34 16.10 12.75
N GLU A 379 -5.05 16.96 13.48
CA GLU A 379 -4.60 18.33 13.75
C GLU A 379 -3.28 18.34 14.52
N LYS A 380 -3.14 17.42 15.49
CA LYS A 380 -1.96 17.35 16.35
C LYS A 380 -0.73 16.72 15.70
N TYR A 381 -0.91 15.61 14.98
CA TYR A 381 0.20 14.84 14.40
C TYR A 381 0.39 15.10 12.89
N GLY A 382 -0.46 15.94 12.30
CA GLY A 382 -0.47 16.29 10.88
C GLY A 382 -1.38 15.36 10.07
N ALA A 383 -2.19 15.96 9.20
CA ALA A 383 -3.13 15.23 8.35
C ALA A 383 -2.42 14.22 7.41
N ASP A 384 -1.18 14.49 7.01
CA ASP A 384 -0.37 13.61 6.17
C ASP A 384 0.22 12.40 6.92
N SER A 385 0.17 12.40 8.25
CA SER A 385 0.72 11.35 9.12
C SER A 385 -0.35 10.43 9.71
N VAL A 386 -1.64 10.73 9.48
CA VAL A 386 -2.77 10.05 10.13
C VAL A 386 -3.74 9.52 9.08
N ALA A 387 -3.85 8.20 9.00
CA ALA A 387 -4.76 7.51 8.11
C ALA A 387 -5.44 6.33 8.82
N GLN A 388 -6.63 5.95 8.33
CA GLN A 388 -7.28 4.73 8.78
C GLN A 388 -6.66 3.51 8.10
N ILE A 389 -6.57 2.40 8.85
CA ILE A 389 -6.08 1.14 8.31
C ILE A 389 -7.15 0.54 7.39
N ILE A 390 -6.76 0.20 6.15
CA ILE A 390 -7.65 -0.42 5.18
C ILE A 390 -8.07 -1.83 5.62
N THR A 391 -9.32 -2.20 5.32
CA THR A 391 -9.83 -3.56 5.50
C THR A 391 -10.16 -4.17 4.14
N PHE A 392 -9.61 -5.35 3.85
CA PHE A 392 -9.93 -6.09 2.64
C PHE A 392 -10.98 -7.17 2.95
N ALA A 393 -12.18 -7.01 2.40
CA ALA A 393 -13.21 -8.04 2.48
C ALA A 393 -12.84 -9.22 1.56
N THR A 394 -12.86 -10.44 2.10
CA THR A 394 -12.71 -11.67 1.32
C THR A 394 -14.07 -12.24 0.95
N LEU A 395 -14.20 -12.78 -0.26
CA LEU A 395 -15.43 -13.42 -0.71
C LEU A 395 -15.69 -14.68 0.13
N SER A 396 -16.80 -14.69 0.88
CA SER A 396 -17.23 -15.88 1.62
C SER A 396 -17.73 -16.97 0.67
N SER A 397 -17.58 -18.24 1.03
CA SER A 397 -18.06 -19.36 0.22
C SER A 397 -19.55 -19.24 -0.14
N ARG A 398 -20.37 -18.71 0.77
CA ARG A 398 -21.79 -18.46 0.52
C ARG A 398 -22.04 -17.34 -0.50
N ALA A 399 -21.21 -16.29 -0.49
CA ALA A 399 -21.28 -15.23 -1.50
C ALA A 399 -20.86 -15.76 -2.87
N VAL A 400 -19.78 -16.55 -2.93
CA VAL A 400 -19.28 -17.17 -4.18
C VAL A 400 -20.32 -18.09 -4.82
N LEU A 401 -21.10 -18.85 -4.04
CA LEU A 401 -22.16 -19.70 -4.59
C LEU A 401 -23.40 -18.93 -5.06
N ARG A 402 -23.59 -17.68 -4.62
CA ARG A 402 -24.73 -16.83 -4.99
C ARG A 402 -24.46 -15.97 -6.22
N MET A 403 -23.22 -15.52 -6.35
CA MET A 403 -22.70 -14.79 -7.52
C MET A 403 -22.55 -15.76 -8.68
#